data_AF-A0A8J7QKN3-F1
#
_entry.id   AF-A0A8J7QKN3-F1
#
_cell.length_a   1.000
_cell.length_b   1.000
_cell.length_c   1.000
_cell.angle_alpha   90.00
_cell.angle_beta   90.00
_cell.angle_gamma   90.00
#
_symmetry.space_group_name_H-M   'P 1'
#
loop_
_entity.id
_entity.type
_entity.pdbx_description
1 polymer ?
#
loop_
_entity_poly.entity_id
_entity_poly.type
_entity_poly.pdbx_seq_one_letter_code
_entity_poly.pdbx_strand_id
1 'polypeptide(L)' 'MSAKETFNVDKERQFSEWYNRIVREASIIDDRYNVKGFVIYRPWGMAMIKEIYRLYEGGLEGRGHLPTLFP' A
#
# COMPACT_ATOMS: atom_id res chain seq x y z
N MET A 1 14.80 24.06 11.06
CA MET A 1 13.89 23.40 10.09
C MET A 1 12.65 22.99 10.85
N SER A 2 11.47 23.46 10.47
CA SER A 2 10.21 23.00 11.08
C SER A 2 10.11 21.49 10.89
N ALA A 3 9.87 20.74 11.97
CA ALA A 3 9.63 19.31 11.87
C ALA A 3 8.42 19.10 10.93
N LYS A 4 8.54 18.17 9.99
CA LYS A 4 7.44 17.81 9.07
C LYS A 4 6.46 16.93 9.83
N GLU A 5 5.64 17.53 10.68
CA GLU A 5 4.61 16.84 11.45
C GLU A 5 3.37 16.63 10.57
N THR A 6 2.89 15.39 10.50
CA THR A 6 1.58 15.07 9.91
C THR A 6 0.75 14.42 11.02
N PHE A 7 -0.49 14.88 11.20
CA PHE A 7 -1.36 14.42 12.30
C PHE A 7 -0.78 14.62 13.72
N ASN A 8 0.12 15.59 13.89
CA ASN A 8 0.93 15.79 15.09
C ASN A 8 1.82 14.58 15.47
N VAL A 9 2.19 13.77 14.47
CA VAL A 9 3.10 12.64 14.62
C VAL A 9 4.36 12.93 13.79
N ASP A 10 5.51 12.91 14.46
CA ASP A 10 6.82 12.96 13.81
C ASP A 10 7.06 11.65 13.04
N LYS A 11 7.08 11.74 11.72
CA LYS A 11 7.28 10.58 10.83
C LYS A 11 8.61 9.87 11.06
N GLU A 12 9.68 10.61 11.34
CA GLU A 12 11.04 10.06 11.44
C GLU A 12 11.26 9.40 12.79
N ARG A 13 10.64 9.95 13.86
CA ARG A 13 10.77 9.41 15.22
C ARG A 13 9.70 8.38 15.57
N GLN A 14 8.50 8.49 14.99
CA GLN A 14 7.31 7.68 15.33
C GLN A 14 6.68 7.07 14.06
N PHE A 15 7.51 6.44 13.23
CA PHE A 15 7.10 5.94 11.90
C PHE A 15 5.89 4.99 11.95
N SER A 16 5.84 4.04 12.89
CA SER A 16 4.76 3.06 12.96
C SER A 16 3.40 3.71 13.19
N GLU A 17 3.32 4.69 14.10
CA GLU A 17 2.08 5.43 14.36
C GLU A 17 1.69 6.26 13.14
N TRP A 18 2.65 7.03 12.60
CA TRP A 18 2.44 7.86 11.43
C TRP A 18 1.94 7.04 10.23
N TYR A 19 2.56 5.88 9.98
CA TYR A 19 2.24 5.00 8.86
C TYR A 19 0.83 4.43 9.00
N ASN A 20 0.50 3.87 10.16
CA ASN A 20 -0.85 3.32 10.40
C ASN A 20 -1.93 4.39 10.27
N ARG A 21 -1.65 5.63 10.69
CA ARG A 21 -2.60 6.73 10.57
C ARG A 21 -2.79 7.14 9.11
N ILE A 22 -1.71 7.40 8.38
CA ILE A 22 -1.83 7.88 6.99
C ILE A 22 -2.52 6.86 6.09
N VAL A 23 -2.24 5.56 6.21
CA VAL A 23 -2.87 4.55 5.34
C VAL A 23 -4.37 4.37 5.60
N ARG A 24 -4.82 4.62 6.83
CA ARG A 24 -6.25 4.61 7.21
C ARG A 24 -6.95 5.89 6.73
N GLU A 25 -6.40 7.05 7.05
CA GLU A 25 -6.96 8.37 6.70
C GLU A 25 -7.02 8.58 5.18
N ALA A 26 -5.98 8.17 4.47
CA ALA A 26 -5.94 8.20 3.00
C ALA A 26 -6.84 7.14 2.34
N SER A 27 -7.57 6.34 3.13
CA SER A 27 -8.49 5.33 2.62
C SER A 27 -7.80 4.34 1.67
N ILE A 28 -6.56 3.94 2.00
CA ILE A 28 -5.76 2.97 1.23
C ILE A 28 -6.13 1.55 1.65
N ILE A 29 -6.20 1.33 2.96
CA ILE A 29 -6.56 0.04 3.56
C ILE A 29 -7.68 0.19 4.60
N ASP A 30 -8.27 -0.93 4.95
CA ASP A 30 -9.07 -1.12 6.15
C ASP A 30 -8.57 -2.37 6.89
N ASP A 31 -7.96 -2.15 8.06
CA ASP A 31 -7.33 -3.18 8.89
C ASP A 31 -8.23 -3.65 10.03
N ARG A 32 -9.51 -3.28 10.03
CA ARG A 32 -10.53 -3.77 10.99
C ARG A 32 -11.02 -5.18 10.66
N TYR A 33 -10.46 -5.81 9.64
CA TYR A 33 -10.79 -7.17 9.26
C TYR A 33 -10.39 -8.14 10.38
N ASN A 34 -11.31 -9.03 10.76
CA ASN A 34 -11.17 -9.86 11.97
C ASN A 34 -10.23 -11.06 11.78
N VAL A 35 -9.23 -10.93 10.91
CA VAL A 35 -8.18 -11.92 10.67
C VAL A 35 -6.83 -11.21 10.72
N LYS A 36 -6.03 -11.56 11.72
CA LYS A 36 -4.72 -10.95 11.95
C LYS A 36 -3.83 -11.11 10.71
N GLY A 37 -3.25 -10.01 10.25
CA GLY A 37 -2.35 -9.98 9.09
C GLY A 37 -3.06 -9.80 7.75
N PHE A 38 -4.39 -9.71 7.74
CA PHE A 38 -5.17 -9.44 6.53
C PHE A 38 -5.81 -8.06 6.61
N VAL A 39 -5.76 -7.34 5.49
CA VAL A 39 -6.37 -6.02 5.34
C VAL A 39 -7.23 -5.99 4.10
N ILE A 40 -8.27 -5.16 4.10
CA ILE A 40 -9.07 -4.90 2.91
C ILE A 40 -8.41 -3.74 2.16
N TYR A 41 -8.08 -3.93 0.90
CA TYR A 41 -7.66 -2.83 0.03
C TYR A 41 -8.88 -2.01 -0.40
N ARG A 42 -8.90 -0.74 -0.01
CA ARG A 42 -9.95 0.22 -0.41
C ARG A 42 -9.67 0.72 -1.84
N PRO A 43 -10.60 1.46 -2.48
CA PRO A 43 -10.47 1.82 -3.90
C PRO A 43 -9.12 2.45 -4.29
N TRP A 44 -8.57 3.36 -3.48
CA TRP A 44 -7.26 3.95 -3.72
C TRP A 44 -6.11 2.95 -3.55
N GLY A 45 -6.17 2.08 -2.55
CA GLY A 45 -5.23 0.97 -2.37
C GLY A 45 -5.21 0.04 -3.56
N MET A 46 -6.39 -0.36 -4.03
CA MET A 46 -6.51 -1.25 -5.18
C MET A 46 -6.05 -0.56 -6.48
N ALA A 47 -6.32 0.74 -6.65
CA ALA A 47 -5.84 1.49 -7.82
C ALA A 47 -4.31 1.52 -7.89
N MET A 48 -3.64 1.77 -6.76
CA MET A 48 -2.17 1.72 -6.67
C MET A 48 -1.63 0.31 -6.96
N ILE A 49 -2.25 -0.72 -6.39
CA ILE A 49 -1.85 -2.11 -6.62
C ILE A 49 -1.96 -2.47 -8.11
N LYS A 50 -3.08 -2.14 -8.76
CA LYS A 50 -3.27 -2.40 -10.19
C LYS A 50 -2.17 -1.75 -11.03
N GLU A 51 -1.77 -0.53 -10.69
CA GLU A 51 -0.72 0.17 -11.43
C GLU A 51 0.66 -0.47 -11.21
N ILE A 52 0.95 -0.92 -9.98
CA ILE A 52 2.17 -1.68 -9.67
C ILE A 52 2.22 -2.98 -10.49
N TYR A 53 1.13 -3.75 -10.50
CA TYR A 53 1.05 -4.99 -11.30
C TYR A 53 1.20 -4.71 -12.79
N ARG A 54 0.51 -3.69 -13.33
CA ARG A 54 0.61 -3.31 -14.76
C ARG A 54 2.06 -3.04 -15.19
N LEU A 55 2.80 -2.28 -14.38
CA LEU A 55 4.21 -1.97 -14.66
C LEU A 55 5.10 -3.21 -14.56
N TYR A 56 4.88 -4.02 -13.54
CA TYR A 56 5.66 -5.24 -13.29
C TYR A 56 5.45 -6.29 -14.39
N GLU A 57 4.19 -6.63 -14.68
CA GLU A 57 3.80 -7.59 -15.71
C GLU A 57 4.23 -7.11 -17.09
N GLY A 58 3.98 -5.84 -17.43
CA GLY A 58 4.43 -5.26 -18.71
C GLY A 58 5.94 -5.35 -18.91
N GLY A 59 6.73 -5.18 -17.84
CA GLY A 59 8.18 -5.35 -17.88
C GLY A 59 8.64 -6.79 -18.11
N LEU A 60 7.86 -7.77 -17.65
CA LEU A 60 8.15 -9.20 -17.84
C LEU A 60 7.71 -9.67 -19.23
N GLU A 61 6.48 -9.36 -19.61
CA GLU A 61 5.89 -9.74 -20.90
C GLU A 61 6.65 -9.09 -22.06
N GLY A 62 7.11 -7.84 -21.89
CA GLY A 62 7.98 -7.17 -22.85
C GLY A 62 9.33 -7.86 -23.09
N ARG A 63 9.72 -8.82 -22.22
CA ARG A 63 10.92 -9.66 -22.38
C ARG A 63 10.60 -11.11 -22.77
N GLY A 64 9.35 -11.41 -23.12
CA GLY A 64 8.91 -12.73 -23.58
C GLY A 64 8.56 -13.71 -22.46
N HIS A 65 8.43 -13.24 -21.20
CA HIS A 65 7.91 -14.07 -20.12
C HIS A 65 6.38 -14.16 -20.21
N LEU A 66 5.82 -15.33 -19.94
CA LEU A 66 4.37 -15.57 -19.96
C LEU A 66 3.83 -15.70 -18.52
N PRO A 67 2.66 -15.12 -18.21
CA PRO A 67 2.04 -15.26 -16.90
C PRO A 67 1.50 -16.69 -16.69
N THR A 68 1.57 -17.18 -15.46
CA THR A 68 1.03 -18.48 -15.06
C THR A 68 0.33 -18.36 -13.72
N LEU A 69 -0.81 -19.03 -13.57
CA LEU A 69 -1.55 -19.15 -12.31
C LEU A 69 -1.44 -20.59 -11.80
N PHE A 70 -0.88 -20.76 -10.60
CA PHE A 70 -0.84 -22.03 -9.88
C PHE A 70 -1.79 -21.99 -8.67
N PRO A 71 -2.31 -23.15 -8.21
CA PRO A 71 -3.01 -23.28 -6.93
C PRO A 71 -2.14 -22.96 -5.71
#